data_AF-A0A966XTL3-F1
#
_entry.id   AF-A0A966XTL3-F1
#
_cell.length_a   1.000
_cell.length_b   1.000
_cell.length_c   1.000
_cell.angle_alpha   90.00
_cell.angle_beta   90.00
_cell.angle_gamma   90.00
#
_symmetry.space_group_name_H-M   'P 1'
#
loop_
_entity.id
_entity.type
_entity.pdbx_description
1 polymer ?
#
loop_
_entity_poly.entity_id
_entity_poly.type
_entity_poly.pdbx_seq_one_letter_code
_entity_poly.pdbx_strand_id
1 'polypeptide(L)'
;MLLQAGVGAALTMLEEVLAADSAGADSLALDMAGRIVADWARQSPPRYAAKGEGPLRARMVRCLARFGTTAPGERFLREVLVADYDGSENAALADGAPFLLAAWPLKELLAALVNSAFLRCPRALCELLFLLEAGNQAHPSLAGGLALRGFAGALVDALPGLAARPKHSEIDWSLAFDETAADADSCHRLLGVLERLKGDQHHAAAVTALIAQPQVFDPSRILVPALQALCAAQALGGIDQDAQRLRLWRHCCAFLLARSEFAPPAPGDWSQPVALACRCEDCKALQAFARDPQLREQRFRVRQDRREHLQRQIAQHALDMHHVTDRTGSPQTLVCRKTRENYRRQCRQHGEDVAAMHALHALRITAPDADLARLAAAVERQPQAVEG
;
A
#
# COMPACT_ATOMS: atom_id res chain seq x y z
N MET A 1 -15.98 -5.79 -39.09
CA MET A 1 -14.66 -6.42 -39.30
C MET A 1 -13.60 -5.92 -38.31
N LEU A 2 -13.58 -4.63 -37.94
CA LEU A 2 -12.58 -4.02 -37.03
C LEU A 2 -12.25 -4.81 -35.74
N LEU A 3 -13.25 -5.32 -35.02
CA LEU A 3 -13.07 -5.96 -33.71
C LEU A 3 -12.96 -7.50 -33.78
N GLN A 4 -12.99 -8.11 -34.98
CA GLN A 4 -12.93 -9.57 -35.12
C GLN A 4 -11.60 -10.18 -34.66
N ALA A 5 -10.52 -9.39 -34.73
CA ALA A 5 -9.17 -9.78 -34.27
C ALA A 5 -8.87 -9.32 -32.82
N GLY A 6 -9.86 -8.79 -32.11
CA GLY A 6 -9.72 -8.25 -30.75
C GLY A 6 -9.29 -6.78 -30.70
N VAL A 7 -9.39 -6.19 -29.50
CA VAL A 7 -9.15 -4.76 -29.27
C VAL A 7 -7.69 -4.36 -29.53
N GLY A 8 -6.73 -5.22 -29.19
CA GLY A 8 -5.31 -4.94 -29.42
C GLY A 8 -4.98 -4.71 -30.90
N ALA A 9 -5.55 -5.53 -31.79
CA ALA A 9 -5.39 -5.36 -33.24
C ALA A 9 -6.12 -4.11 -33.76
N ALA A 10 -7.32 -3.84 -33.25
CA ALA A 10 -8.09 -2.64 -33.58
C ALA A 10 -7.36 -1.34 -33.20
N LEU A 11 -6.68 -1.33 -32.06
CA LEU A 11 -5.85 -0.21 -31.62
C LEU A 11 -4.61 0.00 -32.49
N THR A 12 -3.94 -1.07 -32.92
CA THR A 12 -2.81 -0.95 -33.83
C THR A 12 -3.24 -0.34 -35.17
N MET A 13 -4.37 -0.78 -35.73
CA MET A 13 -4.92 -0.16 -36.95
C MET A 13 -5.29 1.31 -36.73
N LEU A 14 -5.85 1.68 -35.57
CA LEU A 14 -6.14 3.07 -35.23
C LEU A 14 -4.87 3.92 -35.22
N GLU A 15 -3.79 3.43 -34.61
CA GLU A 15 -2.50 4.12 -34.55
C GLU A 15 -1.88 4.28 -35.95
N GLU A 16 -1.99 3.27 -36.82
CA GLU A 16 -1.53 3.35 -38.22
C GLU A 16 -2.28 4.41 -39.01
N VAL A 17 -3.62 4.48 -38.88
CA VAL A 17 -4.44 5.52 -39.53
C VAL A 17 -4.03 6.91 -39.04
N LEU A 18 -3.83 7.05 -37.73
CA LEU A 18 -3.37 8.28 -37.09
C LEU A 18 -1.95 8.69 -37.50
N ALA A 19 -1.08 7.73 -37.86
CA ALA A 19 0.28 7.99 -38.29
C ALA A 19 0.37 8.35 -39.79
N ALA A 20 -0.56 7.88 -40.60
CA ALA A 20 -0.59 8.13 -42.05
C ALA A 20 -0.90 9.59 -42.42
N ASP A 21 -1.49 10.36 -41.49
CA ASP A 21 -1.78 11.81 -41.61
C ASP A 21 -2.41 12.22 -42.96
N SER A 22 -3.30 11.38 -43.48
CA SER A 22 -3.97 11.58 -44.77
C SER A 22 -5.24 12.41 -44.62
N ALA A 23 -5.68 13.08 -45.69
CA ALA A 23 -6.94 13.81 -45.70
C ALA A 23 -8.11 12.91 -45.26
N GLY A 24 -8.80 13.27 -44.18
CA GLY A 24 -9.90 12.49 -43.60
C GLY A 24 -9.50 11.41 -42.59
N ALA A 25 -8.19 11.24 -42.32
CA ALA A 25 -7.68 10.29 -41.33
C ALA A 25 -8.28 10.52 -39.94
N ASP A 26 -8.37 11.78 -39.49
CA ASP A 26 -8.91 12.10 -38.16
C ASP A 26 -10.37 11.67 -37.99
N SER A 27 -11.20 11.87 -39.01
CA SER A 27 -12.60 11.45 -38.95
C SER A 27 -12.75 9.93 -38.94
N LEU A 28 -11.94 9.22 -39.74
CA LEU A 28 -11.92 7.76 -39.76
C LEU A 28 -11.40 7.19 -38.43
N ALA A 29 -10.32 7.76 -37.91
CA ALA A 29 -9.71 7.36 -36.65
C ALA A 29 -10.65 7.62 -35.46
N LEU A 30 -11.38 8.74 -35.45
CA LEU A 30 -12.37 9.02 -34.41
C LEU A 30 -13.55 8.04 -34.45
N ASP A 31 -14.03 7.64 -35.64
CA ASP A 31 -15.06 6.59 -35.78
C ASP A 31 -14.55 5.23 -35.29
N MET A 32 -13.32 4.86 -35.65
CA MET A 32 -12.67 3.63 -35.16
C MET A 32 -12.55 3.63 -33.64
N ALA A 33 -12.05 4.72 -33.05
CA ALA A 33 -11.95 4.88 -31.61
C ALA A 33 -13.33 4.75 -30.94
N GLY A 34 -14.36 5.40 -31.48
CA GLY A 34 -15.74 5.29 -30.98
C GLY A 34 -16.27 3.85 -30.96
N ARG A 35 -15.97 3.05 -32.00
CA ARG A 35 -16.37 1.63 -32.05
C ARG A 35 -15.64 0.78 -31.02
N ILE A 36 -14.34 1.02 -30.82
CA ILE A 36 -13.54 0.32 -29.80
C ILE A 36 -14.05 0.65 -28.40
N VAL A 37 -14.28 1.93 -28.10
CA VAL A 37 -14.82 2.38 -26.80
C VAL A 37 -16.21 1.79 -26.54
N ALA A 38 -17.09 1.81 -27.54
CA ALA A 38 -18.42 1.22 -27.42
C ALA A 38 -18.37 -0.29 -27.17
N ASP A 39 -17.37 -0.99 -27.71
CA ASP A 39 -17.18 -2.40 -27.45
C ASP A 39 -16.73 -2.68 -26.02
N TRP A 40 -15.69 -2.00 -25.56
CA TRP A 40 -15.24 -2.09 -24.17
C TRP A 40 -16.36 -1.78 -23.19
N ALA A 41 -17.09 -0.67 -23.40
CA ALA A 41 -18.16 -0.25 -22.51
C ALA A 41 -19.32 -1.27 -22.37
N ARG A 42 -19.55 -2.11 -23.38
CA ARG A 42 -20.58 -3.17 -23.32
C ARG A 42 -20.16 -4.39 -22.49
N GLN A 43 -18.86 -4.56 -22.23
CA GLN A 43 -18.36 -5.70 -21.47
C GLN A 43 -18.64 -5.47 -19.97
N SER A 44 -19.38 -6.38 -19.33
CA SER A 44 -19.78 -6.27 -17.92
C SER A 44 -18.57 -6.35 -16.97
N PRO A 45 -18.49 -5.45 -15.97
CA PRO A 45 -17.56 -5.61 -14.86
C PRO A 45 -17.96 -6.80 -13.97
N PRO A 46 -17.00 -7.47 -13.31
CA PRO A 46 -15.57 -7.25 -13.41
C PRO A 46 -15.04 -7.83 -14.72
N ARG A 47 -14.24 -7.07 -15.46
CA ARG A 47 -13.59 -7.59 -16.67
C ARG A 47 -12.43 -8.47 -16.21
N TYR A 48 -12.72 -9.68 -15.74
CA TYR A 48 -11.74 -10.64 -15.22
C TYR A 48 -10.67 -11.05 -16.25
N ALA A 49 -10.86 -10.71 -17.53
CA ALA A 49 -9.87 -10.81 -18.60
C ALA A 49 -8.89 -9.61 -18.69
N ALA A 50 -9.03 -8.58 -17.84
CA ALA A 50 -8.25 -7.35 -17.88
C ALA A 50 -6.76 -7.49 -17.47
N LYS A 51 -6.27 -8.70 -17.17
CA LYS A 51 -4.82 -8.94 -17.05
C LYS A 51 -4.16 -8.64 -18.39
N GLY A 52 -3.57 -7.44 -18.50
CA GLY A 52 -2.86 -6.97 -19.68
C GLY A 52 -3.61 -5.98 -20.57
N GLU A 53 -4.83 -5.55 -20.21
CA GLU A 53 -5.53 -4.50 -20.96
C GLU A 53 -5.12 -3.08 -20.57
N GLY A 54 -4.49 -2.90 -19.42
CA GLY A 54 -3.95 -1.60 -18.98
C GLY A 54 -3.08 -0.88 -20.02
N PRO A 55 -2.07 -1.55 -20.61
CA PRO A 55 -1.30 -1.00 -21.73
C PRO A 55 -2.16 -0.59 -22.95
N LEU A 56 -3.26 -1.29 -23.22
CA LEU A 56 -4.19 -0.96 -24.30
C LEU A 56 -5.01 0.29 -23.96
N ARG A 57 -5.47 0.42 -22.71
CA ARG A 57 -6.16 1.62 -22.23
C ARG A 57 -5.25 2.85 -22.28
N ALA A 58 -3.98 2.71 -21.88
CA ALA A 58 -2.99 3.79 -21.99
C ALA A 58 -2.74 4.23 -23.45
N ARG A 59 -2.67 3.28 -24.39
CA ARG A 59 -2.60 3.58 -25.84
C ARG A 59 -3.85 4.32 -26.33
N MET A 60 -5.04 3.89 -25.90
CA MET A 60 -6.29 4.56 -26.26
C MET A 60 -6.34 6.01 -25.75
N VAL A 61 -5.92 6.28 -24.51
CA VAL A 61 -5.86 7.66 -23.97
C VAL A 61 -5.02 8.56 -24.88
N ARG A 62 -3.85 8.11 -25.33
CA ARG A 62 -2.99 8.86 -26.25
C ARG A 62 -3.64 9.12 -27.61
N CYS A 63 -4.31 8.11 -28.17
CA CYS A 63 -5.04 8.27 -29.44
C CYS A 63 -6.16 9.31 -29.31
N LEU A 64 -6.98 9.19 -28.26
CA LEU A 64 -8.10 10.09 -28.03
C LEU A 64 -7.64 11.53 -27.78
N ALA A 65 -6.52 11.72 -27.07
CA ALA A 65 -5.99 13.04 -26.74
C ALA A 65 -5.67 13.89 -27.99
N ARG A 66 -5.33 13.25 -29.13
CA ARG A 66 -5.09 13.95 -30.40
C ARG A 66 -6.31 14.68 -30.94
N PHE A 67 -7.51 14.20 -30.64
CA PHE A 67 -8.76 14.80 -31.12
C PHE A 67 -9.30 15.88 -30.17
N GLY A 68 -8.62 16.13 -29.04
CA GLY A 68 -9.13 16.98 -27.97
C GLY A 68 -10.41 16.41 -27.36
N THR A 69 -11.39 17.27 -27.13
CA THR A 69 -12.63 16.88 -26.43
C THR A 69 -13.64 16.25 -27.38
N THR A 70 -13.92 14.97 -27.17
CA THR A 70 -14.84 14.19 -28.00
C THR A 70 -15.73 13.28 -27.16
N ALA A 71 -16.92 12.96 -27.65
CA ALA A 71 -17.84 12.04 -26.96
C ALA A 71 -17.26 10.62 -26.75
N PRO A 72 -16.51 10.02 -27.72
CA PRO A 72 -15.76 8.79 -27.46
C PRO A 72 -14.73 8.92 -26.34
N GLY A 73 -14.04 10.07 -26.26
CA GLY A 73 -13.08 10.38 -25.21
C GLY A 73 -13.69 10.36 -23.81
N GLU A 74 -14.77 11.11 -23.63
CA GLU A 74 -15.50 11.19 -22.36
C GLU A 74 -16.05 9.82 -21.93
N ARG A 75 -16.68 9.11 -22.87
CA ARG A 75 -17.23 7.78 -22.61
C ARG A 75 -16.16 6.79 -22.17
N PHE A 76 -15.00 6.80 -22.83
CA PHE A 76 -13.88 5.93 -22.46
C PHE A 76 -13.44 6.18 -21.02
N LEU A 77 -13.23 7.45 -20.64
CA LEU A 77 -12.78 7.80 -19.29
C LEU A 77 -13.80 7.35 -18.23
N ARG A 78 -15.09 7.56 -18.47
CA ARG A 78 -16.14 7.27 -17.50
C ARG A 78 -16.53 5.79 -17.40
N GLU A 79 -16.67 5.10 -18.53
CA GLU A 79 -17.25 3.75 -18.58
C GLU A 79 -16.19 2.63 -18.69
N VAL A 80 -14.99 2.96 -19.15
CA VAL A 80 -13.92 1.97 -19.32
C VAL A 80 -12.85 2.18 -18.27
N LEU A 81 -12.27 3.38 -18.20
CA LEU A 81 -11.12 3.64 -17.35
C LEU A 81 -11.47 3.60 -15.86
N VAL A 82 -12.53 4.30 -15.41
CA VAL A 82 -12.93 4.30 -13.99
C VAL A 82 -13.29 2.89 -13.49
N ALA A 83 -13.88 2.04 -14.34
CA ALA A 83 -14.28 0.69 -13.95
C ALA A 83 -13.08 -0.21 -13.65
N ASP A 84 -12.06 -0.16 -14.51
CA ASP A 84 -10.94 -1.11 -14.52
C ASP A 84 -9.58 -0.45 -14.26
N TYR A 85 -9.55 0.73 -13.64
CA TYR A 85 -8.31 1.45 -13.35
C TYR A 85 -7.36 0.61 -12.48
N ASP A 86 -6.13 0.45 -12.98
CA ASP A 86 -5.04 -0.26 -12.31
C ASP A 86 -3.76 0.59 -12.17
N GLY A 87 -3.75 1.80 -12.75
CA GLY A 87 -2.62 2.73 -12.72
C GLY A 87 -1.71 2.69 -13.94
N SER A 88 -1.84 1.69 -14.82
CA SER A 88 -1.03 1.60 -16.03
C SER A 88 -1.25 2.78 -17.01
N GLU A 89 -2.37 3.49 -16.87
CA GLU A 89 -2.72 4.67 -17.66
C GLU A 89 -2.13 5.97 -17.12
N ASN A 90 -1.50 5.96 -15.94
CA ASN A 90 -1.13 7.18 -15.20
C ASN A 90 -0.34 8.20 -16.04
N ALA A 91 0.69 7.75 -16.76
CA ALA A 91 1.47 8.63 -17.62
C ALA A 91 0.62 9.20 -18.77
N ALA A 92 -0.16 8.34 -19.44
CA ALA A 92 -1.02 8.77 -20.55
C ALA A 92 -2.13 9.73 -20.08
N LEU A 93 -2.68 9.51 -18.89
CA LEU A 93 -3.66 10.39 -18.26
C LEU A 93 -3.04 11.74 -17.89
N ALA A 94 -1.86 11.75 -17.29
CA ALA A 94 -1.19 12.99 -16.93
C ALA A 94 -0.89 13.85 -18.16
N ASP A 95 -0.42 13.23 -19.25
CA ASP A 95 -0.11 13.91 -20.50
C ASP A 95 -1.37 14.32 -21.29
N GLY A 96 -2.37 13.44 -21.35
CA GLY A 96 -3.50 13.56 -22.27
C GLY A 96 -4.79 14.14 -21.68
N ALA A 97 -5.06 13.95 -20.38
CA ALA A 97 -6.32 14.35 -19.76
C ALA A 97 -6.63 15.85 -19.87
N PRO A 98 -5.65 16.78 -19.78
CA PRO A 98 -5.91 18.20 -19.97
C PRO A 98 -6.49 18.57 -21.34
N PHE A 99 -6.19 17.77 -22.38
CA PHE A 99 -6.66 17.99 -23.76
C PHE A 99 -8.00 17.31 -24.04
N LEU A 100 -8.29 16.21 -23.34
CA LEU A 100 -9.49 15.38 -23.51
C LEU A 100 -10.77 16.00 -22.91
N LEU A 101 -10.64 17.01 -22.05
CA LEU A 101 -11.70 17.39 -21.12
C LEU A 101 -12.11 18.87 -21.26
N ALA A 102 -12.94 19.18 -22.26
CA ALA A 102 -13.66 20.46 -22.34
C ALA A 102 -15.16 20.37 -21.96
N ALA A 103 -15.71 19.16 -21.72
CA ALA A 103 -17.13 18.96 -21.36
C ALA A 103 -17.34 18.20 -20.03
N TRP A 104 -16.51 17.21 -19.72
CA TRP A 104 -16.47 16.55 -18.41
C TRP A 104 -15.40 17.20 -17.52
N PRO A 105 -15.73 17.74 -16.33
CA PRO A 105 -14.73 18.32 -15.46
C PRO A 105 -13.68 17.28 -15.06
N LEU A 106 -12.39 17.58 -15.26
CA LEU A 106 -11.26 16.80 -14.72
C LEU A 106 -11.47 16.42 -13.24
N LYS A 107 -12.05 17.33 -12.46
CA LYS A 107 -12.45 17.09 -11.07
C LYS A 107 -13.35 15.86 -10.88
N GLU A 108 -14.34 15.67 -11.74
CA GLU A 108 -15.31 14.57 -11.63
C GLU A 108 -14.67 13.22 -11.95
N LEU A 109 -13.79 13.18 -12.97
CA LEU A 109 -13.02 11.99 -13.29
C LEU A 109 -12.12 11.59 -12.11
N LEU A 110 -11.36 12.55 -11.57
CA LEU A 110 -10.44 12.30 -10.46
C LEU A 110 -11.20 11.83 -9.20
N ALA A 111 -12.35 12.44 -8.89
CA ALA A 111 -13.20 11.98 -7.80
C ALA A 111 -13.74 10.54 -8.02
N ALA A 112 -14.18 10.22 -9.25
CA ALA A 112 -14.66 8.89 -9.60
C ALA A 112 -13.55 7.83 -9.49
N LEU A 113 -12.31 8.18 -9.88
CA LEU A 113 -11.13 7.33 -9.71
C LEU A 113 -10.82 7.05 -8.25
N VAL A 114 -10.83 8.07 -7.38
CA VAL A 114 -10.63 7.85 -5.93
C VAL A 114 -11.70 6.91 -5.38
N ASN A 115 -12.97 7.19 -5.66
CA ASN A 115 -14.09 6.42 -5.11
C ASN A 115 -14.11 4.95 -5.57
N SER A 116 -13.70 4.69 -6.82
CA SER A 116 -13.73 3.35 -7.41
C SER A 116 -12.46 2.53 -7.18
N ALA A 117 -11.31 3.18 -7.04
CA ALA A 117 -10.02 2.49 -7.10
C ALA A 117 -9.12 2.70 -5.89
N PHE A 118 -9.33 3.72 -5.04
CA PHE A 118 -8.35 4.05 -3.99
C PHE A 118 -8.08 2.93 -3.00
N LEU A 119 -9.07 2.14 -2.62
CA LEU A 119 -8.86 1.01 -1.72
C LEU A 119 -8.06 -0.13 -2.36
N ARG A 120 -8.08 -0.24 -3.69
CA ARG A 120 -7.36 -1.27 -4.47
C ARG A 120 -5.97 -0.81 -4.87
N CYS A 121 -5.88 0.42 -5.37
CA CYS A 121 -4.72 0.98 -6.03
C CYS A 121 -4.27 2.35 -5.43
N PRO A 122 -4.06 2.45 -4.10
CA PRO A 122 -3.67 3.73 -3.49
C PRO A 122 -2.34 4.27 -4.01
N ARG A 123 -1.34 3.40 -4.26
CA ARG A 123 -0.05 3.81 -4.84
C ARG A 123 -0.22 4.42 -6.23
N ALA A 124 -0.99 3.78 -7.10
CA ALA A 124 -1.25 4.28 -8.45
C ALA A 124 -1.90 5.68 -8.45
N LEU A 125 -2.86 5.93 -7.55
CA LEU A 125 -3.49 7.25 -7.50
C LEU A 125 -2.57 8.33 -6.92
N CYS A 126 -1.70 7.99 -5.97
CA CYS A 126 -0.66 8.92 -5.50
C CYS A 126 0.35 9.25 -6.60
N GLU A 127 0.68 8.28 -7.47
CA GLU A 127 1.46 8.51 -8.67
C GLU A 127 0.75 9.44 -9.66
N LEU A 128 -0.53 9.19 -9.95
CA LEU A 128 -1.30 10.05 -10.84
C LEU A 128 -1.34 11.50 -10.33
N LEU A 129 -1.53 11.69 -9.02
CA LEU A 129 -1.48 13.02 -8.40
C LEU A 129 -0.13 13.69 -8.64
N PHE A 130 0.97 12.96 -8.43
CA PHE A 130 2.33 13.47 -8.64
C PHE A 130 2.59 13.88 -10.10
N LEU A 131 2.18 13.05 -11.06
CA LEU A 131 2.36 13.33 -12.48
C LEU A 131 1.52 14.53 -12.95
N LEU A 132 0.25 14.60 -12.51
CA LEU A 132 -0.62 15.74 -12.82
C LEU A 132 -0.08 17.04 -12.21
N GLU A 133 0.50 16.98 -11.01
CA GLU A 133 1.10 18.14 -10.37
C GLU A 133 2.34 18.64 -11.13
N ALA A 134 3.23 17.73 -11.54
CA ALA A 134 4.37 18.06 -12.38
C ALA A 134 3.93 18.70 -13.72
N GLY A 135 2.89 18.16 -14.37
CA GLY A 135 2.31 18.74 -15.59
C GLY A 135 1.75 20.15 -15.37
N ASN A 136 1.03 20.37 -14.26
CA ASN A 136 0.51 21.70 -13.92
C ASN A 136 1.62 22.68 -13.50
N GLN A 137 2.76 22.23 -12.97
CA GLN A 137 3.92 23.10 -12.76
C GLN A 137 4.52 23.56 -14.10
N ALA A 138 4.64 22.66 -15.07
CA ALA A 138 5.16 22.99 -16.40
C ALA A 138 4.21 23.92 -17.17
N HIS A 139 2.91 23.70 -17.05
CA HIS A 139 1.87 24.48 -17.71
C HIS A 139 0.76 24.90 -16.72
N PRO A 140 0.99 25.96 -15.92
CA PRO A 140 0.05 26.37 -14.89
C PRO A 140 -1.31 26.81 -15.46
N SER A 141 -2.39 26.25 -14.89
CA SER A 141 -3.75 26.71 -15.15
C SER A 141 -4.56 26.80 -13.86
N LEU A 142 -5.46 27.77 -13.75
CA LEU A 142 -6.31 27.93 -12.56
C LEU A 142 -7.24 26.71 -12.38
N ALA A 143 -7.84 26.25 -13.48
CA ALA A 143 -8.72 25.07 -13.47
C ALA A 143 -7.95 23.80 -13.10
N GLY A 144 -6.74 23.61 -13.64
CA GLY A 144 -5.86 22.49 -13.28
C GLY A 144 -5.45 22.51 -11.81
N GLY A 145 -5.05 23.68 -11.30
CA GLY A 145 -4.71 23.86 -9.89
C GLY A 145 -5.87 23.57 -8.93
N LEU A 146 -7.11 23.96 -9.28
CA LEU A 146 -8.31 23.64 -8.50
C LEU A 146 -8.66 22.15 -8.55
N ALA A 147 -8.55 21.52 -9.72
CA ALA A 147 -8.77 20.08 -9.88
C ALA A 147 -7.74 19.26 -9.07
N LEU A 148 -6.47 19.66 -9.10
CA LEU A 148 -5.39 19.05 -8.32
C LEU A 148 -5.64 19.12 -6.82
N ARG A 149 -6.02 20.30 -6.29
CA ARG A 149 -6.37 20.43 -4.87
C ARG A 149 -7.57 19.56 -4.50
N GLY A 150 -8.59 19.50 -5.35
CA GLY A 150 -9.75 18.63 -5.14
C GLY A 150 -9.39 17.15 -5.13
N PHE A 151 -8.49 16.73 -6.04
CA PHE A 151 -8.02 15.34 -6.10
C PHE A 151 -7.15 14.99 -4.89
N ALA A 152 -6.22 15.86 -4.51
CA ALA A 152 -5.42 15.69 -3.30
C ALA A 152 -6.31 15.58 -2.06
N GLY A 153 -7.34 16.43 -1.93
CA GLY A 153 -8.32 16.36 -0.85
C GLY A 153 -9.07 15.03 -0.81
N ALA A 154 -9.59 14.59 -1.97
CA ALA A 154 -10.29 13.30 -2.06
C ALA A 154 -9.40 12.11 -1.66
N LEU A 155 -8.13 12.11 -2.05
CA LEU A 155 -7.17 11.09 -1.61
C LEU A 155 -6.96 11.11 -0.10
N VAL A 156 -6.81 12.30 0.48
CA VAL A 156 -6.62 12.46 1.94
C VAL A 156 -7.86 12.00 2.71
N ASP A 157 -9.06 12.33 2.23
CA ASP A 157 -10.32 11.91 2.84
C ASP A 157 -10.52 10.39 2.77
N ALA A 158 -9.95 9.73 1.76
CA ALA A 158 -10.03 8.28 1.58
C ALA A 158 -9.00 7.49 2.41
N LEU A 159 -7.92 8.11 2.90
CA LEU A 159 -6.85 7.45 3.67
C LEU A 159 -7.34 6.61 4.85
N PRO A 160 -8.32 7.04 5.68
CA PRO A 160 -8.83 6.22 6.79
C PRO A 160 -9.46 4.89 6.36
N GLY A 161 -9.93 4.79 5.11
CA GLY A 161 -10.54 3.57 4.58
C GLY A 161 -9.56 2.42 4.39
N LEU A 162 -8.24 2.69 4.31
CA LEU A 162 -7.23 1.66 4.07
C LEU A 162 -7.10 0.67 5.23
N ALA A 163 -7.29 1.10 6.48
CA ALA A 163 -7.30 0.20 7.64
C ALA A 163 -8.51 -0.74 7.69
N ALA A 164 -9.64 -0.34 7.09
CA ALA A 164 -10.87 -1.13 7.06
C ALA A 164 -10.88 -2.16 5.92
N ARG A 165 -9.79 -2.25 5.14
CA ARG A 165 -9.69 -3.15 4.01
C ARG A 165 -9.73 -4.61 4.46
N PRO A 166 -10.62 -5.45 3.88
CA PRO A 166 -10.65 -6.88 4.18
C PRO A 166 -9.33 -7.54 3.77
N LYS A 167 -8.91 -8.55 4.53
CA LYS A 167 -7.67 -9.28 4.21
C LYS A 167 -7.88 -10.10 2.94
N HIS A 168 -6.82 -10.31 2.16
CA HIS A 168 -6.89 -11.17 0.97
C HIS A 168 -7.43 -12.58 1.26
N SER A 169 -7.21 -13.11 2.48
CA SER A 169 -7.78 -14.40 2.91
C SER A 169 -9.29 -14.42 3.11
N GLU A 170 -9.91 -13.24 3.24
CA GLU A 170 -11.35 -13.03 3.41
C GLU A 170 -12.02 -12.68 2.08
N ILE A 171 -11.23 -12.44 1.04
CA ILE A 171 -11.65 -12.11 -0.32
C ILE A 171 -11.67 -13.40 -1.14
N ASP A 172 -12.80 -13.68 -1.78
CA ASP A 172 -12.94 -14.83 -2.68
C ASP A 172 -11.88 -14.77 -3.80
N TRP A 173 -11.37 -15.92 -4.24
CA TRP A 173 -10.29 -16.06 -5.24
C TRP A 173 -10.56 -15.28 -6.54
N SER A 174 -11.82 -14.98 -6.81
CA SER A 174 -12.28 -14.18 -7.95
C SER A 174 -11.84 -12.71 -7.88
N LEU A 175 -11.58 -12.12 -6.72
CA LEU A 175 -11.34 -10.67 -6.54
C LEU A 175 -9.84 -10.28 -6.40
N ALA A 176 -8.91 -11.15 -6.79
CA ALA A 176 -7.48 -10.84 -6.76
C ALA A 176 -7.12 -9.77 -7.81
N PHE A 177 -7.29 -8.50 -7.44
CA PHE A 177 -6.81 -7.36 -8.21
C PHE A 177 -5.27 -7.35 -8.25
N ASP A 178 -4.66 -6.71 -9.25
CA ASP A 178 -3.25 -6.31 -9.16
C ASP A 178 -3.16 -5.13 -8.18
N GLU A 179 -3.23 -5.46 -6.89
CA GLU A 179 -3.30 -4.51 -5.79
C GLU A 179 -1.97 -3.75 -5.67
N THR A 180 -2.01 -2.42 -5.79
CA THR A 180 -0.84 -1.58 -5.52
C THR A 180 -0.95 -1.00 -4.12
N ALA A 181 -0.59 -1.80 -3.11
CA ALA A 181 -0.62 -1.38 -1.70
C ALA A 181 0.15 -0.07 -1.46
N ALA A 182 -0.26 0.68 -0.44
CA ALA A 182 0.47 1.89 -0.03
C ALA A 182 1.88 1.52 0.43
N ASP A 183 2.86 2.28 -0.05
CA ASP A 183 4.29 2.11 0.23
C ASP A 183 4.97 3.47 0.47
N ALA A 184 6.27 3.44 0.79
CA ALA A 184 7.04 4.66 1.08
C ALA A 184 7.00 5.68 -0.07
N ASP A 185 7.05 5.22 -1.31
CA ASP A 185 7.04 6.08 -2.50
C ASP A 185 5.68 6.76 -2.67
N SER A 186 4.58 6.04 -2.48
CA SER A 186 3.23 6.65 -2.49
C SER A 186 3.06 7.72 -1.41
N CYS A 187 3.56 7.48 -0.18
CA CYS A 187 3.53 8.46 0.89
C CYS A 187 4.40 9.69 0.57
N HIS A 188 5.61 9.46 0.05
CA HIS A 188 6.50 10.54 -0.40
C HIS A 188 5.84 11.42 -1.47
N ARG A 189 5.26 10.80 -2.51
CA ARG A 189 4.57 11.51 -3.60
C ARG A 189 3.39 12.34 -3.09
N LEU A 190 2.53 11.75 -2.26
CA LEU A 190 1.38 12.45 -1.68
C LEU A 190 1.82 13.64 -0.82
N LEU A 191 2.71 13.41 0.16
CA LEU A 191 3.16 14.47 1.07
C LEU A 191 3.91 15.58 0.33
N GLY A 192 4.77 15.22 -0.63
CA GLY A 192 5.51 16.18 -1.43
C GLY A 192 4.61 17.08 -2.27
N VAL A 193 3.55 16.52 -2.87
CA VAL A 193 2.54 17.31 -3.59
C VAL A 193 1.78 18.23 -2.62
N LEU A 194 1.31 17.70 -1.48
CA LEU A 194 0.54 18.48 -0.51
C LEU A 194 1.31 19.69 0.01
N GLU A 195 2.61 19.53 0.26
CA GLU A 195 3.49 20.62 0.67
C GLU A 195 3.63 21.70 -0.40
N ARG A 196 3.84 21.30 -1.67
CA ARG A 196 3.95 22.26 -2.79
C ARG A 196 2.64 22.97 -3.11
N LEU A 197 1.51 22.31 -2.91
CA LEU A 197 0.20 22.93 -3.05
C LEU A 197 -0.08 24.01 -2.00
N LYS A 198 0.73 24.10 -0.93
CA LYS A 198 0.60 25.07 0.18
C LYS A 198 -0.80 25.06 0.82
N GLY A 199 -1.43 23.89 0.86
CA GLY A 199 -2.74 23.68 1.46
C GLY A 199 -2.61 23.05 2.84
N ASP A 200 -2.36 23.86 3.87
CA ASP A 200 -2.02 23.39 5.22
C ASP A 200 -3.02 22.38 5.80
N GLN A 201 -4.30 22.56 5.53
CA GLN A 201 -5.35 21.67 6.04
C GLN A 201 -5.24 20.24 5.49
N HIS A 202 -5.02 20.08 4.18
CA HIS A 202 -4.92 18.75 3.56
C HIS A 202 -3.61 18.06 3.96
N HIS A 203 -2.50 18.81 4.06
CA HIS A 203 -1.23 18.25 4.53
C HIS A 203 -1.34 17.75 5.97
N ALA A 204 -1.92 18.57 6.87
CA ALA A 204 -2.12 18.19 8.26
C ALA A 204 -3.10 17.02 8.43
N ALA A 205 -4.17 16.97 7.62
CA ALA A 205 -5.13 15.86 7.62
C ALA A 205 -4.47 14.56 7.13
N ALA A 206 -3.65 14.62 6.07
CA ALA A 206 -2.90 13.47 5.58
C ALA A 206 -1.99 12.89 6.66
N VAL A 207 -1.14 13.72 7.28
CA VAL A 207 -0.24 13.27 8.35
C VAL A 207 -1.03 12.72 9.54
N THR A 208 -2.19 13.28 9.87
CA THR A 208 -3.06 12.75 10.92
C THR A 208 -3.57 11.34 10.57
N ALA A 209 -4.02 11.12 9.34
CA ALA A 209 -4.51 9.81 8.88
C ALA A 209 -3.40 8.75 8.80
N LEU A 210 -2.18 9.14 8.40
CA LEU A 210 -1.01 8.25 8.36
C LEU A 210 -0.63 7.78 9.78
N ILE A 211 -0.51 8.72 10.72
CA ILE A 211 -0.15 8.46 12.12
C ILE A 211 -1.19 7.58 12.83
N ALA A 212 -2.48 7.73 12.47
CA ALA A 212 -3.57 6.96 13.08
C ALA A 212 -3.61 5.48 12.65
N GLN A 213 -2.83 5.08 11.63
CA GLN A 213 -2.90 3.75 11.02
C GLN A 213 -1.51 3.08 10.86
N PRO A 214 -0.75 2.87 11.95
CA PRO A 214 0.60 2.27 11.88
C PRO A 214 0.62 0.83 11.32
N GLN A 215 -0.53 0.14 11.31
CA GLN A 215 -0.68 -1.17 10.68
C GLN A 215 -0.70 -1.11 9.14
N VAL A 216 -1.07 0.05 8.56
CA VAL A 216 -1.04 0.31 7.12
C VAL A 216 0.24 1.05 6.77
N PHE A 217 0.60 2.06 7.55
CA PHE A 217 1.74 2.94 7.35
C PHE A 217 2.78 2.68 8.44
N ASP A 218 3.43 1.51 8.41
CA ASP A 218 4.44 1.15 9.42
C ASP A 218 5.57 2.20 9.44
N PRO A 219 5.90 2.75 10.62
CA PRO A 219 6.93 3.79 10.71
C PRO A 219 8.30 3.37 10.21
N SER A 220 8.73 2.13 10.45
CA SER A 220 10.04 1.61 10.03
C SER A 220 10.10 1.41 8.51
N ARG A 221 9.06 0.78 7.95
CA ARG A 221 9.07 0.32 6.55
C ARG A 221 8.55 1.33 5.53
N ILE A 222 7.69 2.27 5.95
CA ILE A 222 6.99 3.19 5.05
C ILE A 222 7.33 4.64 5.38
N LEU A 223 7.06 5.09 6.61
CA LEU A 223 7.11 6.52 6.92
C LEU A 223 8.54 7.06 7.01
N VAL A 224 9.48 6.33 7.61
CA VAL A 224 10.89 6.74 7.65
C VAL A 224 11.49 6.84 6.25
N PRO A 225 11.38 5.83 5.37
CA PRO A 225 11.86 5.96 3.99
C PRO A 225 11.17 7.08 3.19
N ALA A 226 9.86 7.31 3.41
CA ALA A 226 9.16 8.44 2.80
C ALA A 226 9.72 9.80 3.25
N LEU A 227 10.02 9.97 4.55
CA LEU A 227 10.69 11.16 5.08
C LEU A 227 12.09 11.34 4.48
N GLN A 228 12.85 10.25 4.33
CA GLN A 228 14.17 10.32 3.69
C GLN A 228 14.07 10.83 2.24
N ALA A 229 13.12 10.30 1.47
CA ALA A 229 12.89 10.75 0.10
C ALA A 229 12.44 12.22 0.03
N LEU A 230 11.58 12.65 0.95
CA LEU A 230 11.17 14.06 1.05
C LEU A 230 12.36 14.98 1.34
N CYS A 231 13.22 14.61 2.29
CA CYS A 231 14.38 15.41 2.67
C CYS A 231 15.51 15.39 1.64
N ALA A 232 15.63 14.32 0.87
CA ALA A 232 16.59 14.23 -0.24
C ALA A 232 16.19 15.11 -1.44
N ALA A 233 14.90 15.43 -1.59
CA ALA A 233 14.42 16.29 -2.66
C ALA A 233 14.88 17.74 -2.42
N GLN A 234 15.75 18.26 -3.29
CA GLN A 234 16.38 19.58 -3.13
C GLN A 234 15.37 20.74 -2.98
N ALA A 235 14.20 20.65 -3.63
CA ALA A 235 13.17 21.67 -3.58
C ALA A 235 12.43 21.74 -2.23
N LEU A 236 12.55 20.68 -1.43
CA LEU A 236 11.74 20.41 -0.25
C LEU A 236 12.55 20.63 1.05
N GLY A 237 13.87 20.39 1.04
CA GLY A 237 14.75 20.69 2.18
C GLY A 237 14.60 19.75 3.38
N GLY A 238 15.15 20.13 4.53
CA GLY A 238 15.21 19.27 5.74
C GLY A 238 13.88 19.12 6.50
N ILE A 239 13.92 18.38 7.62
CA ILE A 239 12.74 18.11 8.46
C ILE A 239 12.11 19.40 9.02
N ASP A 240 12.92 20.37 9.45
CA ASP A 240 12.42 21.60 10.09
C ASP A 240 11.78 22.60 9.12
N GLN A 241 11.85 22.35 7.81
CA GLN A 241 11.27 23.26 6.81
C GLN A 241 9.75 23.15 6.74
N ASP A 242 9.17 22.06 7.26
CA ASP A 242 7.73 21.84 7.24
C ASP A 242 7.24 21.24 8.58
N ALA A 243 6.20 21.83 9.15
CA ALA A 243 5.67 21.43 10.45
C ALA A 243 5.06 20.02 10.45
N GLN A 244 4.50 19.56 9.33
CA GLN A 244 3.93 18.23 9.22
C GLN A 244 5.01 17.16 9.05
N ARG A 245 6.13 17.47 8.38
CA ARG A 245 7.32 16.59 8.40
C ARG A 245 7.88 16.42 9.80
N LEU A 246 8.05 17.51 10.55
CA LEU A 246 8.51 17.43 11.94
C LEU A 246 7.54 16.61 12.81
N ARG A 247 6.24 16.77 12.61
CA ARG A 247 5.21 15.99 13.31
C ARG A 247 5.28 14.50 12.97
N LEU A 248 5.48 14.16 11.70
CA LEU A 248 5.66 12.78 11.25
C LEU A 248 6.97 12.17 11.77
N TRP A 249 8.05 12.95 11.77
CA TRP A 249 9.35 12.58 12.35
C TRP A 249 9.21 12.23 13.83
N ARG A 250 8.56 13.10 14.62
CA ARG A 250 8.31 12.86 16.05
C ARG A 250 7.48 11.60 16.30
N HIS A 251 6.46 11.37 15.48
CA HIS A 251 5.68 10.14 15.56
C HIS A 251 6.55 8.91 15.31
N CYS A 252 7.38 8.92 14.26
CA CYS A 252 8.28 7.81 13.96
C CYS A 252 9.26 7.57 15.12
N CYS A 253 9.85 8.63 15.69
CA CYS A 253 10.72 8.52 16.87
C CYS A 253 10.01 7.87 18.05
N ALA A 254 8.86 8.42 18.46
CA ALA A 254 8.11 7.93 19.60
C ALA A 254 7.67 6.46 19.41
N PHE A 255 7.22 6.11 18.20
CA PHE A 255 6.79 4.76 17.88
C PHE A 255 7.94 3.75 17.89
N LEU A 256 9.06 4.08 17.25
CA LEU A 256 10.23 3.20 17.20
C LEU A 256 10.84 3.02 18.58
N LEU A 257 10.96 4.09 19.37
CA LEU A 257 11.45 4.00 20.76
C LEU A 257 10.52 3.14 21.60
N ALA A 258 9.19 3.34 21.53
CA ALA A 258 8.25 2.52 22.27
C ALA A 258 8.34 1.02 21.90
N ARG A 259 8.63 0.69 20.64
CA ARG A 259 8.69 -0.68 20.13
C ARG A 259 10.05 -1.36 20.37
N SER A 260 11.14 -0.63 20.20
CA SER A 260 12.49 -1.19 19.99
C SER A 260 13.61 -0.37 20.65
N GLU A 261 13.31 0.44 21.68
CA GLU A 261 14.35 1.14 22.46
C GLU A 261 15.34 0.16 23.12
N PHE A 262 14.89 -1.05 23.45
CA PHE A 262 15.71 -2.09 24.06
C PHE A 262 15.63 -3.38 23.24
N ALA A 263 16.75 -4.09 23.13
CA ALA A 263 16.79 -5.38 22.47
C ALA A 263 15.82 -6.38 23.15
N PRO A 264 15.10 -7.22 22.37
CA PRO A 264 14.25 -8.26 22.92
C PRO A 264 15.07 -9.17 23.87
N PRO A 265 14.59 -9.42 25.10
CA PRO A 265 15.33 -10.22 26.06
C PRO A 265 15.50 -11.65 25.53
N ALA A 266 16.75 -12.14 25.52
CA ALA A 266 17.03 -13.51 25.12
C ALA A 266 16.36 -14.49 26.10
N PRO A 267 15.61 -15.50 25.61
CA PRO A 267 15.01 -16.50 26.48
C PRO A 267 16.11 -17.34 27.14
N GLY A 268 16.20 -17.26 28.48
CA GLY A 268 17.20 -17.96 29.29
C GLY A 268 17.06 -19.49 29.24
N ASP A 269 15.85 -19.99 29.07
CA ASP A 269 15.54 -21.41 28.98
C ASP A 269 14.44 -21.68 27.92
N TRP A 270 13.75 -22.83 28.01
CA TRP A 270 12.59 -23.15 27.16
C TRP A 270 11.25 -22.89 27.87
N SER A 271 11.23 -22.30 29.05
CA SER A 271 9.99 -21.96 29.73
C SER A 271 9.29 -20.82 28.98
N GLN A 272 7.97 -20.89 28.91
CA GLN A 272 7.12 -19.87 28.33
C GLN A 272 6.14 -19.41 29.41
N PRO A 273 6.12 -18.12 29.76
CA PRO A 273 5.19 -17.60 30.75
C PRO A 273 3.78 -17.63 30.18
N VAL A 274 2.96 -18.60 30.62
CA VAL A 274 1.57 -18.73 30.21
C VAL A 274 0.65 -19.00 31.39
N ALA A 275 -0.53 -18.40 31.36
CA ALA A 275 -1.66 -18.74 32.21
C ALA A 275 -2.86 -19.05 31.30
N LEU A 276 -3.15 -20.34 31.10
CA LEU A 276 -4.29 -20.76 30.29
C LEU A 276 -5.58 -20.54 31.08
N ALA A 277 -6.59 -19.97 30.43
CA ALA A 277 -7.88 -19.72 31.08
C ALA A 277 -8.66 -21.03 31.31
N CYS A 278 -8.50 -22.00 30.41
CA CYS A 278 -9.14 -23.31 30.53
C CYS A 278 -8.47 -24.17 31.61
N ARG A 279 -9.29 -24.82 32.44
CA ARG A 279 -8.84 -25.67 33.57
C ARG A 279 -8.98 -27.17 33.31
N CYS A 280 -9.23 -27.59 32.07
CA CYS A 280 -9.30 -29.02 31.73
C CYS A 280 -7.92 -29.68 31.92
N GLU A 281 -7.90 -31.01 32.03
CA GLU A 281 -6.67 -31.76 32.29
C GLU A 281 -5.60 -31.55 31.20
N ASP A 282 -6.00 -31.48 29.93
CA ASP A 282 -5.05 -31.26 28.84
C ASP A 282 -4.43 -29.86 28.90
N CYS A 283 -5.23 -28.84 29.22
CA CYS A 283 -4.73 -27.47 29.37
C CYS A 283 -3.81 -27.36 30.57
N LYS A 284 -4.08 -28.05 31.68
CA LYS A 284 -3.13 -28.14 32.80
C LYS A 284 -1.81 -28.77 32.36
N ALA A 285 -1.88 -29.87 31.60
CA ALA A 285 -0.69 -30.54 31.07
C ALA A 285 0.08 -29.68 30.05
N LEU A 286 -0.63 -28.96 29.18
CA LEU A 286 -0.04 -28.00 28.23
C LEU A 286 0.62 -26.83 28.95
N GLN A 287 -0.03 -26.28 29.98
CA GLN A 287 0.54 -25.21 30.79
C GLN A 287 1.78 -25.67 31.57
N ALA A 288 1.76 -26.88 32.12
CA ALA A 288 2.92 -27.48 32.77
C ALA A 288 4.07 -27.66 31.76
N PHE A 289 3.79 -28.23 30.59
CA PHE A 289 4.76 -28.35 29.50
C PHE A 289 5.31 -26.99 29.09
N ALA A 290 4.47 -25.98 28.86
CA ALA A 290 4.89 -24.64 28.47
C ALA A 290 5.84 -24.01 29.50
N ARG A 291 5.57 -24.18 30.79
CA ARG A 291 6.40 -23.64 31.88
C ARG A 291 7.68 -24.43 32.17
N ASP A 292 7.80 -25.65 31.67
CA ASP A 292 8.98 -26.49 31.91
C ASP A 292 10.23 -25.90 31.19
N PRO A 293 11.33 -25.61 31.90
CA PRO A 293 12.51 -24.97 31.32
C PRO A 293 13.35 -25.91 30.43
N GLN A 294 13.18 -27.23 30.56
CA GLN A 294 13.99 -28.25 29.87
C GLN A 294 13.20 -29.02 28.81
N LEU A 295 11.90 -29.24 29.05
CA LEU A 295 11.08 -30.05 28.16
C LEU A 295 10.77 -29.28 26.87
N ARG A 296 11.30 -29.78 25.76
CA ARG A 296 11.20 -29.16 24.42
C ARG A 296 10.10 -29.77 23.55
N GLU A 297 9.73 -31.01 23.82
CA GLU A 297 8.70 -31.73 23.10
C GLU A 297 7.77 -32.41 24.10
N GLN A 298 6.46 -32.36 23.84
CA GLN A 298 5.46 -33.07 24.60
C GLN A 298 4.45 -33.74 23.67
N ARG A 299 4.06 -34.96 24.03
CA ARG A 299 3.15 -35.80 23.24
C ARG A 299 1.83 -35.94 23.97
N PHE A 300 0.76 -35.38 23.40
CA PHE A 300 -0.60 -35.46 23.93
C PHE A 300 -1.40 -36.51 23.16
N ARG A 301 -1.50 -37.71 23.72
CA ARG A 301 -2.31 -38.79 23.13
C ARG A 301 -3.78 -38.64 23.53
N VAL A 302 -4.52 -37.83 22.77
CA VAL A 302 -5.92 -37.49 23.05
C VAL A 302 -6.79 -37.56 21.79
N ARG A 303 -8.11 -37.73 21.97
CA ARG A 303 -9.10 -37.73 20.89
C ARG A 303 -9.14 -36.39 20.13
N GLN A 304 -9.73 -36.39 18.93
CA GLN A 304 -9.65 -35.29 17.97
C GLN A 304 -10.15 -33.94 18.53
N ASP A 305 -11.32 -33.91 19.13
CA ASP A 305 -11.93 -32.72 19.76
C ASP A 305 -11.01 -32.10 20.83
N ARG A 306 -10.33 -32.94 21.62
CA ARG A 306 -9.35 -32.50 22.62
C ARG A 306 -8.05 -32.00 21.97
N ARG A 307 -7.61 -32.58 20.86
CA ARG A 307 -6.46 -32.05 20.08
C ARG A 307 -6.78 -30.68 19.50
N GLU A 308 -7.93 -30.52 18.85
CA GLU A 308 -8.38 -29.24 18.29
C GLU A 308 -8.55 -28.18 19.38
N HIS A 309 -8.99 -28.59 20.58
CA HIS A 309 -9.00 -27.71 21.75
C HIS A 309 -7.60 -27.23 22.13
N LEU A 310 -6.61 -28.13 22.27
CA LEU A 310 -5.23 -27.76 22.56
C LEU A 310 -4.63 -26.83 21.49
N GLN A 311 -4.85 -27.13 20.21
CA GLN A 311 -4.39 -26.28 19.10
C GLN A 311 -4.95 -24.87 19.18
N ARG A 312 -6.25 -24.72 19.52
CA ARG A 312 -6.86 -23.42 19.76
C ARG A 312 -6.26 -22.69 20.95
N GLN A 313 -5.96 -23.37 22.04
CA GLN A 313 -5.31 -22.74 23.21
C GLN A 313 -3.89 -22.28 22.89
N ILE A 314 -3.12 -23.09 22.14
CA ILE A 314 -1.78 -22.71 21.65
C ILE A 314 -1.87 -21.43 20.81
N ALA A 315 -2.81 -21.37 19.87
CA ALA A 315 -3.01 -20.20 19.01
C ALA A 315 -3.52 -18.97 19.79
N GLN A 316 -4.52 -19.13 20.66
CA GLN A 316 -5.12 -18.04 21.45
C GLN A 316 -4.13 -17.39 22.41
N HIS A 317 -3.21 -18.17 22.98
CA HIS A 317 -2.19 -17.67 23.91
C HIS A 317 -0.85 -17.37 23.23
N ALA A 318 -0.79 -17.44 21.88
CA ALA A 318 0.41 -17.18 21.09
C ALA A 318 1.66 -17.92 21.60
N LEU A 319 1.48 -19.17 22.05
CA LEU A 319 2.59 -19.98 22.53
C LEU A 319 3.60 -20.24 21.40
N ASP A 320 4.88 -20.03 21.67
CA ASP A 320 5.97 -20.22 20.71
C ASP A 320 6.26 -21.72 20.58
N MET A 321 5.37 -22.45 19.92
CA MET A 321 5.51 -23.88 19.67
C MET A 321 4.82 -24.32 18.37
N HIS A 322 5.48 -25.21 17.65
CA HIS A 322 4.87 -25.95 16.54
C HIS A 322 4.13 -27.16 17.07
N HIS A 323 3.07 -27.55 16.38
CA HIS A 323 2.35 -28.77 16.69
C HIS A 323 2.01 -29.56 15.43
N VAL A 324 2.19 -30.87 15.50
CA VAL A 324 1.88 -31.80 14.40
C VAL A 324 1.07 -32.97 14.96
N THR A 325 0.04 -33.39 14.22
CA THR A 325 -0.71 -34.60 14.56
C THR A 325 0.01 -35.82 13.99
N ASP A 326 0.61 -36.62 14.86
CA ASP A 326 1.10 -37.95 14.54
C ASP A 326 -0.10 -38.90 14.39
N ARG A 327 -0.28 -39.40 13.17
CA ARG A 327 -1.44 -40.21 12.77
C ARG A 327 -1.25 -41.71 13.04
N THR A 328 -0.23 -42.09 13.80
CA THR A 328 0.00 -43.48 14.19
C THR A 328 -0.91 -43.90 15.35
N GLY A 329 -1.75 -44.90 15.09
CA GLY A 329 -2.65 -45.49 16.09
C GLY A 329 -3.88 -44.64 16.44
N SER A 330 -4.72 -45.19 17.31
CA SER A 330 -5.89 -44.53 17.87
C SER A 330 -5.84 -44.58 19.41
N PRO A 331 -6.15 -43.47 20.13
CA PRO A 331 -6.27 -42.11 19.60
C PRO A 331 -4.93 -41.58 19.07
N GLN A 332 -4.98 -40.76 18.00
CA GLN A 332 -3.82 -40.08 17.42
C GLN A 332 -3.17 -39.11 18.42
N THR A 333 -1.90 -38.77 18.21
CA THR A 333 -1.10 -37.98 19.16
C THR A 333 -0.81 -36.58 18.62
N LEU A 334 -1.06 -35.53 19.42
CA LEU A 334 -0.58 -34.18 19.13
C LEU A 334 0.84 -34.04 19.67
N VAL A 335 1.82 -33.87 18.80
CA VAL A 335 3.23 -33.62 19.17
C VAL A 335 3.44 -32.12 19.16
N CYS A 336 3.66 -31.53 20.34
CA CYS A 336 3.96 -30.10 20.49
C CYS A 336 5.45 -29.92 20.74
N ARG A 337 6.11 -29.08 19.95
CA ARG A 337 7.54 -28.77 20.08
C ARG A 337 7.73 -27.27 20.27
N LYS A 338 8.36 -26.88 21.37
CA LYS A 338 8.69 -25.48 21.64
C LYS A 338 9.67 -24.94 20.62
N THR A 339 9.43 -23.71 20.21
CA THR A 339 10.20 -22.97 19.23
C THR A 339 10.71 -21.66 19.83
N ARG A 340 11.46 -20.91 19.03
CA ARG A 340 11.92 -19.54 19.35
C ARG A 340 11.56 -18.59 18.20
N GLU A 341 10.47 -18.89 17.50
CA GLU A 341 10.10 -18.15 16.29
C GLU A 341 9.53 -16.77 16.61
N ASN A 342 8.81 -16.64 17.73
CA ASN A 342 8.35 -15.33 18.21
C ASN A 342 9.55 -14.49 18.62
N TYR A 343 10.49 -15.05 19.38
CA TYR A 343 11.74 -14.36 19.72
C TYR A 343 12.53 -13.95 18.46
N ARG A 344 12.72 -14.87 17.50
CA ARG A 344 13.40 -14.55 16.24
C ARG A 344 12.68 -13.46 15.43
N ARG A 345 11.34 -13.46 15.43
CA ARG A 345 10.54 -12.41 14.79
C ARG A 345 10.75 -11.07 15.48
N GLN A 346 10.74 -11.04 16.82
CA GLN A 346 11.04 -9.83 17.60
C GLN A 346 12.45 -9.32 17.32
N CYS A 347 13.46 -10.20 17.24
CA CYS A 347 14.82 -9.80 16.88
C CYS A 347 14.91 -9.21 15.48
N ARG A 348 14.21 -9.80 14.49
CA ARG A 348 14.16 -9.22 13.13
C ARG A 348 13.48 -7.85 13.13
N GLN A 349 12.33 -7.72 13.81
CA GLN A 349 11.64 -6.44 13.93
C GLN A 349 12.51 -5.38 14.61
N HIS A 350 13.20 -5.77 15.69
CA HIS A 350 14.14 -4.91 16.39
C HIS A 350 15.28 -4.45 15.47
N GLY A 351 15.86 -5.36 14.67
CA GLY A 351 16.89 -5.01 13.71
C GLY A 351 16.41 -4.03 12.63
N GLU A 352 15.22 -4.26 12.07
CA GLU A 352 14.59 -3.33 11.12
C GLU A 352 14.33 -1.96 11.76
N ASP A 353 13.82 -1.92 12.99
CA ASP A 353 13.55 -0.68 13.71
C ASP A 353 14.81 0.09 14.03
N VAL A 354 15.89 -0.58 14.46
CA VAL A 354 17.19 0.05 14.69
C VAL A 354 17.73 0.67 13.41
N ALA A 355 17.63 -0.02 12.27
CA ALA A 355 18.02 0.55 10.97
C ALA A 355 17.19 1.80 10.63
N ALA A 356 15.88 1.77 10.90
CA ALA A 356 15.01 2.93 10.74
C ALA A 356 15.34 4.06 11.73
N MET A 357 15.72 3.77 12.98
CA MET A 357 16.19 4.76 13.94
C MET A 357 17.47 5.45 13.46
N HIS A 358 18.43 4.69 12.91
CA HIS A 358 19.64 5.26 12.29
C HIS A 358 19.29 6.19 11.13
N ALA A 359 18.41 5.74 10.23
CA ALA A 359 17.93 6.54 9.11
C ALA A 359 17.24 7.84 9.59
N LEU A 360 16.39 7.75 10.61
CA LEU A 360 15.65 8.88 11.16
C LEU A 360 16.55 9.88 11.90
N HIS A 361 17.57 9.38 12.62
CA HIS A 361 18.59 10.20 13.27
C HIS A 361 19.44 10.97 12.24
N ALA A 362 19.73 10.36 11.09
CA ALA A 362 20.49 11.00 10.01
C ALA A 362 19.76 12.20 9.38
N LEU A 363 18.43 12.26 9.47
CA LEU A 363 17.62 13.35 8.92
C LEU A 363 17.71 14.68 9.71
N ARG A 364 18.44 14.70 10.82
CA ARG A 364 18.82 15.87 11.66
C ARG A 364 17.77 16.99 11.75
N ILE A 365 17.27 17.21 12.96
CA ILE A 365 16.52 18.41 13.32
C ILE A 365 17.44 19.43 14.02
N THR A 366 17.13 20.71 13.84
CA THR A 366 17.86 21.85 14.40
C THR A 366 17.37 22.21 15.79
N ALA A 367 16.08 22.03 16.06
CA ALA A 367 15.51 22.27 17.36
C ALA A 367 15.89 21.16 18.35
N PRO A 368 16.23 21.49 19.62
CA PRO A 368 16.45 20.49 20.64
C PRO A 368 15.16 19.71 20.88
N ASP A 369 15.25 18.39 20.80
CA ASP A 369 14.11 17.48 20.98
C ASP A 369 14.55 16.32 21.87
N ALA A 370 13.76 16.04 22.91
CA ALA A 370 14.07 14.96 23.86
C ALA A 370 14.09 13.59 23.18
N ASP A 371 13.24 13.40 22.15
CA ASP A 371 13.21 12.15 21.42
C ASP A 371 14.44 11.99 20.52
N LEU A 372 15.05 13.08 20.04
CA LEU A 372 16.34 13.02 19.31
C LEU A 372 17.46 12.46 20.19
N ALA A 373 17.57 12.98 21.42
CA ALA A 373 18.59 12.51 22.37
C ALA A 373 18.36 11.04 22.76
N ARG A 374 17.10 10.65 23.00
CA ARG A 374 16.74 9.26 23.28
C ARG A 374 17.00 8.33 22.09
N LEU A 375 16.72 8.79 20.88
CA LEU A 375 16.98 8.06 19.63
C LEU A 375 18.48 7.82 19.46
N ALA A 376 19.31 8.85 19.65
CA ALA A 376 20.77 8.74 19.61
C ALA A 376 21.27 7.71 20.64
N ALA A 377 20.82 7.80 21.89
CA ALA A 377 21.19 6.86 22.94
C ALA A 377 20.68 5.43 22.68
N ALA A 378 19.50 5.27 22.07
CA ALA A 378 18.96 3.96 21.70
C ALA A 378 19.78 3.31 20.58
N VAL A 379 20.22 4.10 19.61
CA VAL A 379 21.10 3.70 18.51
C VAL A 379 22.49 3.29 19.03
N GLU A 380 23.11 4.10 19.89
CA GLU A 380 24.43 3.82 20.47
C GLU A 380 24.45 2.56 21.35
N ARG A 381 23.35 2.27 22.04
CA ARG A 381 23.22 1.07 22.90
C ARG A 381 23.19 -0.24 22.12
N GLN A 382 22.90 -0.21 20.82
CA GLN A 382 22.82 -1.44 20.06
C GLN A 382 24.23 -1.98 19.83
N PRO A 383 24.43 -3.30 19.98
CA PRO A 383 25.71 -3.89 19.63
C PRO A 383 26.00 -3.54 18.18
N GLN A 384 27.08 -2.79 17.94
CA GLN A 384 27.61 -2.58 16.59
C GLN A 384 27.70 -3.96 15.96
N ALA A 385 27.02 -4.17 14.84
CA ALA A 385 27.06 -5.44 14.14
C ALA A 385 28.53 -5.83 13.96
N VAL A 386 28.95 -6.90 14.63
CA VAL A 386 30.25 -7.50 14.37
C VAL A 386 30.10 -8.07 12.97
N GLU A 387 30.62 -7.34 11.98
CA GLU A 387 30.83 -7.87 10.64
C GLU A 387 31.65 -9.16 10.79
N GLY A 388 31.04 -10.28 10.46
CA GLY A 388 31.62 -11.62 10.49
C GLY A 388 31.26 -12.37 9.23
#